data_AF-A0A4Q5WWX9-F1
#
_entry.id   AF-A0A4Q5WWX9-F1
#
_cell.length_a   1.000
_cell.length_b   1.000
_cell.length_c   1.000
_cell.angle_alpha   90.00
_cell.angle_beta   90.00
_cell.angle_gamma   90.00
#
_symmetry.space_group_name_H-M   'P 1'
#
loop_
_entity.id
_entity.type
_entity.pdbx_description
1 polymer ?
#
loop_
_entity_poly.entity_id
_entity_poly.type
_entity_poly.pdbx_seq_one_letter_code
_entity_poly.pdbx_strand_id
1 'polypeptide(L)' 'MDEYEQGGMDPEMRKYLKKVLNTVFVGLFWMFFMILFGLVLGWAVPLRGGPDVFNIIFYVLCAATLAGLIRYYYRLWK' A
#
# COMPACT_ATOMS: atom_id res chain seq x y z
N MET A 1 9.43 8.55 44.95
CA MET A 1 9.47 9.69 44.01
C MET A 1 9.44 9.04 42.64
N ASP A 2 8.28 8.49 42.28
CA ASP A 2 8.14 7.60 41.11
C ASP A 2 6.90 8.00 40.30
N GLU A 3 6.63 9.32 40.27
CA GLU A 3 5.43 9.92 39.69
C GLU A 3 5.67 10.50 38.29
N TYR A 4 6.81 10.17 37.65
CA TYR A 4 7.23 10.79 36.38
C TYR A 4 7.23 9.87 35.15
N GLU A 5 6.96 8.56 35.29
CA GLU A 5 6.96 7.66 34.12
C GLU A 5 5.58 7.46 33.45
N GLN A 6 4.57 8.24 33.84
CA GLN A 6 3.21 8.17 33.26
C GLN A 6 2.95 9.14 32.09
N GLY A 7 4.00 9.64 31.42
CA GLY A 7 3.86 10.45 30.19
C GLY A 7 4.09 9.69 28.88
N GLY A 8 4.51 8.43 28.95
CA GLY A 8 4.82 7.60 27.80
C GLY A 8 3.62 6.79 27.33
N MET A 9 3.27 6.88 26.04
CA MET A 9 2.28 6.00 25.42
C MET A 9 2.57 4.54 25.74
N ASP A 10 1.52 3.83 26.17
CA ASP A 10 1.57 2.41 26.52
C ASP A 10 2.31 1.60 25.44
N PRO A 11 3.34 0.81 25.80
CA PRO A 11 4.17 0.10 24.82
C PRO A 11 3.36 -0.84 23.91
N GLU A 12 2.22 -1.35 24.39
CA GLU A 12 1.28 -2.12 23.58
C GLU A 12 0.52 -1.24 22.57
N MET A 13 0.04 -0.07 23.00
CA MET A 13 -0.60 0.91 22.12
C MET A 13 0.36 1.39 21.02
N ARG A 14 1.63 1.62 21.36
CA ARG A 14 2.68 2.00 20.39
C ARG A 14 2.91 0.90 19.35
N LYS A 15 2.90 -0.37 19.74
CA LYS A 15 3.02 -1.50 18.80
C LYS A 15 1.85 -1.55 17.83
N TYR A 16 0.62 -1.38 18.33
CA TYR A 16 -0.59 -1.32 17.51
C TYR A 16 -0.57 -0.15 16.52
N LEU A 17 -0.27 1.05 16.99
CA LEU A 17 -0.18 2.24 16.12
C LEU A 17 0.89 2.08 15.04
N LYS A 18 2.05 1.52 15.40
CA LYS A 18 3.11 1.24 14.41
C LYS A 18 2.64 0.22 13.37
N LYS A 19 1.88 -0.79 13.78
CA LYS A 19 1.28 -1.79 12.87
C LYS A 19 0.29 -1.12 11.91
N VAL A 20 -0.63 -0.30 12.41
CA VAL A 20 -1.58 0.47 11.58
C VAL A 20 -0.84 1.38 10.61
N LEU A 21 0.09 2.19 11.12
CA LEU A 21 0.84 3.16 10.32
C LEU A 21 1.61 2.45 9.20
N ASN A 22 2.25 1.31 9.49
CA ASN A 22 2.95 0.53 8.48
C ASN A 22 1.97 -0.04 7.44
N THR A 23 0.79 -0.49 7.86
CA THR A 23 -0.24 -0.99 6.94
C THR A 23 -0.65 0.12 5.96
N VAL A 24 -1.00 1.31 6.49
CA VAL A 24 -1.38 2.48 5.70
C VAL A 24 -0.24 2.94 4.79
N PHE A 25 0.98 3.03 5.33
CA PHE A 25 2.15 3.49 4.58
C PHE A 25 2.47 2.57 3.40
N VAL A 26 2.46 1.25 3.61
CA VAL A 26 2.66 0.28 2.53
C VAL A 26 1.57 0.41 1.46
N GLY A 27 0.34 0.71 1.86
CA GLY A 27 -0.79 0.84 0.92
C GLY A 27 -0.67 2.09 0.06
N LEU A 28 -0.35 3.21 0.71
CA LEU A 28 -0.06 4.47 0.01
C LEU A 28 1.17 4.34 -0.89
N PHE A 29 2.22 3.69 -0.41
CA PHE A 29 3.43 3.44 -1.20
C PHE A 29 3.13 2.57 -2.43
N TRP A 30 2.32 1.53 -2.27
CA TRP A 30 1.87 0.69 -3.37
C TRP A 30 1.05 1.49 -4.40
N MET A 31 0.11 2.31 -3.95
CA MET A 31 -0.68 3.20 -4.83
C MET A 31 0.22 4.16 -5.59
N PHE A 32 1.15 4.82 -4.90
CA PHE A 32 2.09 5.74 -5.52
C PHE A 32 2.94 5.05 -6.58
N PHE A 33 3.47 3.86 -6.27
CA PHE A 33 4.25 3.07 -7.22
C PHE A 33 3.43 2.68 -8.46
N MET A 34 2.18 2.22 -8.28
CA MET A 34 1.31 1.84 -9.40
C MET A 34 0.97 3.02 -10.29
N ILE A 35 0.64 4.17 -9.71
CA ILE A 35 0.35 5.39 -10.47
C ILE A 35 1.58 5.82 -11.27
N LEU A 36 2.75 5.87 -10.61
CA LEU A 36 3.98 6.34 -11.25
C LEU A 36 4.43 5.39 -12.36
N PHE A 37 4.36 4.08 -12.14
CA PHE A 37 4.67 3.07 -13.15
C PHE A 37 3.70 3.14 -14.34
N GLY A 38 2.41 3.27 -14.07
CA GLY A 38 1.39 3.41 -15.10
C GLY A 38 1.51 4.68 -15.94
N LEU A 39 1.91 5.80 -15.31
CA LEU A 39 2.09 7.08 -16.00
C LEU A 39 3.40 7.11 -16.82
N VAL A 40 4.52 6.68 -16.24
CA VAL A 40 5.85 6.70 -16.89
C VAL A 40 5.88 5.80 -18.12
N LEU A 41 5.27 4.62 -18.05
CA LEU A 41 5.19 3.71 -19.19
C LEU A 41 4.09 4.08 -20.18
N GLY A 42 3.22 5.03 -19.83
CA GLY A 42 2.04 5.37 -20.63
C GLY A 42 1.00 4.25 -20.70
N TRP A 43 1.11 3.23 -19.85
CA TRP A 43 0.20 2.06 -19.84
C TRP A 43 -1.11 2.33 -19.09
N ALA A 44 -1.14 3.39 -18.26
CA ALA A 44 -2.35 3.79 -17.53
C ALA A 44 -3.37 4.51 -18.42
N VAL A 45 -2.96 5.05 -19.57
CA VAL A 45 -3.85 5.84 -20.44
C VAL A 45 -3.70 5.37 -21.89
N PRO A 46 -4.78 5.03 -22.61
CA PRO A 46 -4.70 4.69 -24.01
C PRO A 46 -4.39 5.93 -24.86
N LEU A 47 -3.12 6.12 -25.21
CA LEU A 47 -2.62 7.29 -25.97
C LEU A 47 -2.85 7.19 -27.49
N ARG A 48 -3.21 6.02 -28.03
CA ARG A 48 -3.28 5.74 -29.49
C ARG A 48 -4.67 5.31 -30.00
N GLY A 49 -5.75 5.84 -29.43
CA GLY A 49 -7.11 5.64 -29.96
C GLY A 49 -7.81 4.34 -29.55
N GLY A 50 -7.20 3.52 -28.69
CA GLY A 50 -7.81 2.32 -28.12
C GLY A 50 -6.95 1.68 -27.02
N PRO A 51 -7.51 0.76 -26.22
CA PRO A 51 -6.77 0.01 -25.23
C PRO A 51 -5.76 -0.92 -25.91
N ASP A 52 -4.48 -0.75 -25.58
CA ASP A 52 -3.38 -1.59 -26.06
C ASP A 52 -3.20 -2.81 -25.14
N VAL A 53 -2.54 -3.86 -25.63
CA VAL A 53 -2.26 -5.09 -24.88
C VAL A 53 -1.46 -4.77 -23.60
N PHE A 54 -0.56 -3.79 -23.66
CA PHE A 54 0.20 -3.31 -22.50
C PHE A 54 -0.67 -2.72 -21.39
N ASN A 55 -1.76 -2.03 -21.75
CA ASN A 55 -2.70 -1.47 -20.77
C ASN A 55 -3.43 -2.62 -20.05
N ILE A 56 -3.87 -3.62 -20.80
CA ILE A 56 -4.55 -4.80 -20.24
C ILE A 56 -3.63 -5.54 -19.27
N ILE A 57 -2.38 -5.79 -19.68
CA ILE A 57 -1.37 -6.43 -18.82
C ILE A 57 -1.13 -5.60 -17.55
N PHE A 58 -1.02 -4.28 -17.68
CA PHE A 58 -0.84 -3.39 -16.54
C PHE A 58 -1.99 -3.50 -15.53
N TYR A 59 -3.25 -3.47 -15.99
CA TYR A 59 -4.41 -3.61 -15.10
C TYR A 59 -4.51 -5.00 -14.47
N VAL A 60 -4.18 -6.06 -15.20
CA VAL A 60 -4.12 -7.43 -14.64
C VAL A 60 -3.04 -7.52 -13.55
N LEU A 61 -1.86 -6.94 -13.79
CA LEU A 61 -0.78 -6.90 -12.81
C LEU A 61 -1.13 -6.04 -11.60
N CYS A 62 -1.81 -4.90 -11.81
CA CYS A 62 -2.33 -4.05 -10.75
C CYS A 62 -3.34 -4.82 -9.87
N ALA A 63 -4.28 -5.56 -10.48
CA ALA A 63 -5.23 -6.39 -9.74
C ALA A 63 -4.54 -7.54 -8.97
N ALA A 64 -3.56 -8.22 -9.59
CA ALA A 64 -2.82 -9.31 -8.95
C ALA A 64 -1.99 -8.82 -7.75
N THR A 65 -1.32 -7.68 -7.90
CA THR A 65 -0.53 -7.08 -6.81
C THR A 65 -1.42 -6.52 -5.71
N LEU A 66 -2.60 -5.98 -6.02
CA LEU A 66 -3.61 -5.58 -5.04
C LEU A 66 -4.09 -6.79 -4.23
N ALA A 67 -4.42 -7.91 -4.89
CA ALA A 67 -4.79 -9.15 -4.21
C ALA A 67 -3.66 -9.66 -3.30
N GLY A 68 -2.41 -9.57 -3.75
CA GLY A 68 -1.23 -9.85 -2.94
C GLY A 68 -1.11 -8.96 -1.71
N LEU A 69 -1.38 -7.66 -1.86
CA LEU A 69 -1.36 -6.68 -0.79
C LEU A 69 -2.44 -6.96 0.27
N ILE A 70 -3.66 -7.25 -0.17
CA ILE A 70 -4.76 -7.62 0.72
C ILE A 70 -4.40 -8.90 1.50
N ARG A 71 -3.84 -9.90 0.83
CA ARG A 71 -3.39 -11.14 1.48
C ARG A 71 -2.26 -10.89 2.49
N TYR A 72 -1.33 -9.99 2.16
CA TYR A 72 -0.26 -9.59 3.06
C TYR A 72 -0.82 -8.93 4.33
N TYR A 73 -1.77 -8.00 4.19
CA TYR A 73 -2.45 -7.41 5.34
C TYR A 73 -3.26 -8.42 6.13
N TYR A 74 -4.01 -9.30 5.48
CA TYR A 74 -4.75 -10.34 6.18
C TYR A 74 -3.83 -11.21 7.05
N ARG A 75 -2.64 -11.59 6.54
CA ARG A 75 -1.64 -12.33 7.33
C ARG A 75 -0.97 -11.51 8.43
N LEU A 76 -0.77 -10.21 8.20
CA LEU A 76 -0.19 -9.33 9.21
C LEU A 76 -1.14 -9.12 10.39
N TRP A 77 -2.44 -9.09 10.11
CA TRP A 77 -3.49 -8.80 11.10
C TRP A 77 -4.11 -10.03 11.76
N LYS A 78 -3.96 -11.21 11.16
CA LYS A 78 -4.23 -12.51 11.80
C LYS A 78 -3.15 -12.85 12.83
#